data_AF-A0A2V9TL90-F1
#
_entry.id   AF-A0A2V9TL90-F1
#
_cell.length_a   1.000
_cell.length_b   1.000
_cell.length_c   1.000
_cell.angle_alpha   90.00
_cell.angle_beta   90.00
_cell.angle_gamma   90.00
#
_symmetry.space_group_name_H-M   'P 1'
#
loop_
_entity.id
_entity.type
_entity.pdbx_description
1 polymer ?
#
loop_
_entity_poly.entity_id
_entity_poly.type
_entity_poly.pdbx_seq_one_letter_code
_entity_poly.pdbx_strand_id
1 'polypeptide(L)'
;MLKKPPVLAGSRLSTIGAARRGSRKSPASRFSTLIAVVILFASIVAKDASAVPITYTEVFGSFGVCLGSGALICAVGPSGSLGGIAFSNAIVTLTFQGDTANVVPFSVFAPNGIGASGYVNLQGTASVQVTDPTTGAVLAQGTFLPSAGIYFGVDNTNNGVSFGSSAVPVSSPAFPSQPLYPGGMFSDKNSNGLCFGYGTAGTDPSIGSGLAYLPCLFTYDLKSNFTSGLMFEDSCFNFPTSCDAPPPLATTGGDFFITPFVPTGLELGIVGTFTAVTQPMVAFSSFRAEAEFGRGGQSLEMRGVFDLGSSSNGINPLAEAVTLQIGTFSASLPAGSFRQIYPGQYVFQGISNGVAMQLRIGALSATRYTFALNAKGANLAGQSTPLSVTLTIGDDSGTTTARMD
;
A
#
# COMPACT_ATOMS: atom_id res chain seq x y z
N MET A 1 72.56 2.19 -12.84
CA MET A 1 73.83 1.68 -13.39
C MET A 1 74.07 0.27 -12.88
N LEU A 2 74.11 -0.68 -13.82
CA LEU A 2 74.63 -2.05 -13.81
C LEU A 2 74.64 -2.88 -12.50
N LYS A 3 73.88 -3.99 -12.51
CA LYS A 3 74.40 -5.28 -12.05
C LYS A 3 74.01 -6.40 -13.03
N LYS A 4 75.03 -7.18 -13.36
CA LYS A 4 75.20 -8.19 -14.43
C LYS A 4 74.21 -9.38 -14.40
N PRO A 5 73.93 -10.02 -15.57
CA PRO A 5 73.54 -11.44 -15.70
C PRO A 5 74.82 -12.31 -15.93
N PRO A 6 74.84 -13.59 -16.39
CA PRO A 6 73.81 -14.63 -16.61
C PRO A 6 74.23 -15.99 -15.97
N VAL A 7 73.59 -17.12 -16.32
CA VAL A 7 74.25 -18.39 -16.75
C VAL A 7 73.20 -19.50 -17.01
N LEU A 8 73.39 -20.20 -18.14
CA LEU A 8 72.66 -21.38 -18.63
C LEU A 8 73.01 -22.67 -17.84
N ALA A 9 72.13 -23.68 -17.87
CA ALA A 9 72.39 -25.00 -18.51
C ALA A 9 71.45 -26.13 -18.02
N GLY A 10 71.10 -27.03 -18.97
CA GLY A 10 70.75 -28.45 -18.73
C GLY A 10 69.25 -28.75 -18.70
N SER A 11 68.56 -29.17 -19.78
CA SER A 11 68.68 -30.38 -20.63
C SER A 11 68.19 -31.69 -19.97
N ARG A 12 67.08 -32.24 -20.51
CA ARG A 12 66.79 -33.65 -20.89
C ARG A 12 65.26 -33.83 -21.00
N LEU A 13 64.72 -34.00 -22.21
CA LEU A 13 64.59 -35.21 -23.04
C LEU A 13 63.35 -36.07 -22.71
N SER A 14 62.47 -36.14 -23.72
CA SER A 14 61.58 -37.25 -24.09
C SER A 14 60.39 -37.57 -23.19
N THR A 15 59.17 -37.47 -23.72
CA THR A 15 58.47 -38.66 -24.27
C THR A 15 57.29 -38.22 -25.15
N ILE A 16 57.24 -38.85 -26.32
CA ILE A 16 56.18 -38.80 -27.35
C ILE A 16 54.89 -39.40 -26.79
N GLY A 17 53.76 -38.70 -26.94
CA GLY A 17 52.46 -39.19 -26.47
C GLY A 17 51.28 -38.61 -27.26
N ALA A 18 50.96 -39.32 -28.34
CA ALA A 18 49.64 -39.46 -28.97
C ALA A 18 48.70 -38.23 -29.06
N ALA A 19 48.51 -37.80 -30.31
CA ALA A 19 47.44 -36.92 -30.75
C ALA A 19 46.06 -37.43 -30.30
N ARG A 20 45.37 -36.64 -29.48
CA ARG A 20 43.91 -36.74 -29.29
C ARG A 20 43.28 -35.52 -29.97
N ARG A 21 42.64 -35.77 -31.11
CA ARG A 21 41.80 -34.81 -31.84
C ARG A 21 40.70 -34.31 -30.90
N GLY A 22 40.91 -33.14 -30.30
CA GLY A 22 39.88 -32.42 -29.57
C GLY A 22 38.83 -31.93 -30.55
N SER A 23 37.61 -32.43 -30.40
CA SER A 23 36.41 -31.91 -31.05
C SER A 23 36.35 -30.39 -30.83
N ARG A 24 36.55 -29.62 -31.92
CA ARG A 24 36.27 -28.19 -31.96
C ARG A 24 34.77 -28.02 -31.70
N LYS A 25 34.39 -27.72 -30.46
CA LYS A 25 33.05 -27.22 -30.16
C LYS A 25 32.85 -25.92 -30.94
N SER A 26 31.88 -25.96 -31.86
CA SER A 26 31.44 -24.82 -32.65
C SER A 26 31.15 -23.61 -31.75
N PRO A 27 31.55 -22.39 -32.17
CA PRO A 27 31.30 -21.14 -31.43
C PRO A 27 29.81 -20.83 -31.25
N ALA A 28 28.90 -21.57 -31.91
CA ALA A 28 27.46 -21.44 -31.74
C ALA A 28 26.95 -21.83 -30.34
N SER A 29 27.66 -22.65 -29.55
CA SER A 29 27.15 -23.12 -28.25
C SER A 29 27.38 -22.17 -27.07
N ARG A 30 28.24 -21.15 -27.20
CA ARG A 30 28.43 -20.14 -26.15
C ARG A 30 27.43 -18.99 -26.23
N PHE A 31 26.80 -18.78 -27.38
CA PHE A 31 25.76 -17.76 -27.54
C PHE A 31 24.42 -18.18 -26.93
N SER A 32 24.05 -19.48 -27.00
CA SER A 32 22.80 -19.97 -26.40
C SER A 32 22.79 -19.96 -24.86
N THR A 33 23.92 -20.18 -24.20
CA THR A 33 23.99 -20.12 -22.73
C THR A 33 23.93 -18.67 -22.23
N LEU A 34 24.46 -17.71 -22.98
CA LEU A 34 24.38 -16.28 -22.63
C LEU A 34 22.95 -15.74 -22.80
N ILE A 35 22.23 -16.16 -23.84
CA ILE A 35 20.82 -15.77 -24.06
C ILE A 35 19.90 -16.37 -22.98
N ALA A 36 20.13 -17.61 -22.55
CA ALA A 36 19.36 -18.23 -21.47
C ALA A 36 19.59 -17.55 -20.11
N VAL A 37 20.81 -17.09 -19.80
CA VAL A 37 21.11 -16.35 -18.56
C VAL A 37 20.54 -14.92 -18.60
N VAL A 38 20.51 -14.27 -19.77
CA VAL A 38 19.88 -12.94 -19.93
C VAL A 38 18.35 -13.04 -19.83
N ILE A 39 17.71 -14.09 -20.37
CA ILE A 39 16.26 -14.31 -20.21
C ILE A 39 15.93 -14.69 -18.76
N LEU A 40 16.81 -15.44 -18.06
CA LEU A 40 16.63 -15.77 -16.65
C LEU A 40 16.86 -14.57 -15.71
N PHE A 41 17.73 -13.61 -16.07
CA PHE A 41 17.87 -12.34 -15.33
C PHE A 41 16.77 -11.34 -15.67
N ALA A 42 16.32 -11.26 -16.93
CA ALA A 42 15.19 -10.41 -17.32
C ALA A 42 13.87 -10.85 -16.67
N SER A 43 13.72 -12.14 -16.35
CA SER A 43 12.55 -12.66 -15.63
C SER A 43 12.65 -12.55 -14.10
N ILE A 44 13.82 -12.24 -13.54
CA ILE A 44 13.97 -11.91 -12.11
C ILE A 44 13.71 -10.42 -11.85
N VAL A 45 13.79 -9.55 -12.87
CA VAL A 45 13.41 -8.13 -12.78
C VAL A 45 11.88 -7.92 -12.87
N ALA A 46 11.11 -8.94 -13.25
CA ALA A 46 9.64 -8.88 -13.36
C ALA A 46 8.90 -9.00 -12.00
N LYS A 47 9.58 -8.81 -10.87
CA LYS A 47 8.97 -8.91 -9.54
C LYS A 47 8.47 -7.59 -8.95
N ASP A 48 8.66 -6.50 -9.67
CA ASP A 48 7.90 -5.28 -9.43
C ASP A 48 6.56 -5.46 -10.15
N ALA A 49 5.66 -6.23 -9.53
CA ALA A 49 4.24 -6.11 -9.84
C ALA A 49 3.95 -4.61 -9.82
N SER A 50 3.63 -4.06 -11.00
CA SER A 50 3.45 -2.62 -11.19
C SER A 50 2.61 -2.12 -10.03
N ALA A 51 3.17 -1.21 -9.23
CA ALA A 51 2.46 -0.48 -8.21
C ALA A 51 1.07 -0.11 -8.75
N VAL A 52 0.00 -0.57 -8.09
CA VAL A 52 -1.38 -0.29 -8.50
C VAL A 52 -2.03 0.53 -7.39
N PRO A 53 -2.72 1.64 -7.71
CA PRO A 53 -3.47 2.37 -6.70
C PRO A 53 -4.56 1.46 -6.16
N ILE A 54 -4.78 1.50 -4.86
CA ILE A 54 -5.76 0.67 -4.20
C ILE A 54 -6.54 1.47 -3.17
N THR A 55 -7.84 1.28 -3.17
CA THR A 55 -8.76 1.86 -2.19
C THR A 55 -9.27 0.77 -1.27
N TYR A 56 -9.06 0.97 0.03
CA TYR A 56 -9.65 0.19 1.11
C TYR A 56 -10.83 0.99 1.69
N THR A 57 -11.99 0.37 1.79
CA THR A 57 -13.19 0.98 2.35
C THR A 57 -13.74 0.09 3.44
N GLU A 58 -13.75 0.59 4.67
CA GLU A 58 -14.36 -0.03 5.82
C GLU A 58 -15.62 0.75 6.21
N VAL A 59 -16.75 0.07 6.28
CA VAL A 59 -18.04 0.67 6.66
C VAL A 59 -18.55 -0.06 7.88
N PHE A 60 -18.85 0.66 8.94
CA PHE A 60 -19.43 0.09 10.15
C PHE A 60 -20.65 0.90 10.60
N GLY A 61 -21.69 0.18 11.03
CA GLY A 61 -23.01 0.74 11.26
C GLY A 61 -23.98 -0.26 11.90
N SER A 62 -25.16 0.23 12.27
CA SER A 62 -26.29 -0.65 12.56
C SER A 62 -26.92 -1.10 11.25
N PHE A 63 -26.72 -2.36 10.87
CA PHE A 63 -27.39 -2.96 9.72
C PHE A 63 -28.72 -3.60 10.15
N GLY A 64 -29.62 -2.83 10.77
CA GLY A 64 -31.07 -3.04 10.80
C GLY A 64 -31.67 -4.38 11.26
N VAL A 65 -30.89 -5.37 11.69
CA VAL A 65 -31.41 -6.67 12.11
C VAL A 65 -31.77 -6.64 13.60
N CYS A 66 -32.92 -6.06 13.92
CA CYS A 66 -33.59 -6.42 15.16
C CYS A 66 -34.22 -7.81 14.92
N LEU A 67 -33.60 -8.86 15.46
CA LEU A 67 -33.99 -10.24 15.20
C LEU A 67 -35.31 -10.59 15.93
N GLY A 68 -36.44 -10.33 15.28
CA GLY A 68 -37.75 -10.85 15.67
C GLY A 68 -38.65 -9.84 16.40
N SER A 69 -39.96 -10.00 16.20
CA SER A 69 -41.02 -9.26 16.89
C SER A 69 -41.05 -9.65 18.38
N GLY A 70 -40.12 -9.11 19.16
CA GLY A 70 -40.02 -9.37 20.61
C GLY A 70 -38.60 -9.46 21.16
N ALA A 71 -37.54 -9.44 20.33
CA ALA A 71 -36.17 -9.46 20.83
C ALA A 71 -35.70 -8.06 21.23
N LEU A 72 -35.15 -7.97 22.45
CA LEU A 72 -34.53 -6.78 23.07
C LEU A 72 -33.17 -6.40 22.46
N ILE A 73 -32.82 -6.94 21.29
CA ILE A 73 -31.47 -6.85 20.74
C ILE A 73 -31.54 -6.24 19.35
N CYS A 74 -31.14 -4.97 19.26
CA CYS A 74 -30.90 -4.28 18.01
C CYS A 74 -29.41 -3.96 17.96
N ALA A 75 -28.76 -4.25 16.83
CA ALA A 75 -27.40 -3.78 16.61
C ALA A 75 -27.40 -2.25 16.72
N VAL A 76 -26.47 -1.71 17.51
CA VAL A 76 -26.24 -0.27 17.59
C VAL A 76 -24.99 0.07 16.80
N GLY A 77 -25.07 1.12 16.00
CA GLY A 77 -23.96 1.66 15.25
C GLY A 77 -22.97 2.40 16.16
N PRO A 78 -21.77 2.71 15.64
CA PRO A 78 -20.77 3.51 16.33
C PRO A 78 -21.35 4.81 16.89
N SER A 79 -20.84 5.19 18.06
CA SER A 79 -21.07 6.48 18.71
C SER A 79 -19.74 7.15 19.00
N GLY A 80 -19.70 8.48 19.08
CA GLY A 80 -18.46 9.22 19.23
C GLY A 80 -18.58 10.70 18.88
N SER A 81 -17.48 11.30 18.45
CA SER A 81 -17.44 12.68 17.96
C SER A 81 -16.41 12.89 16.86
N LEU A 82 -16.71 13.77 15.90
CA LEU A 82 -15.77 14.24 14.88
C LEU A 82 -15.77 15.77 14.86
N GLY A 83 -14.64 16.40 15.20
CA GLY A 83 -14.57 17.86 15.25
C GLY A 83 -15.44 18.50 16.33
N GLY A 84 -15.72 17.76 17.41
CA GLY A 84 -16.68 18.17 18.43
C GLY A 84 -18.15 17.95 18.05
N ILE A 85 -18.45 17.45 16.84
CA ILE A 85 -19.80 17.03 16.46
C ILE A 85 -20.04 15.63 17.00
N ALA A 86 -20.86 15.51 18.04
CA ALA A 86 -21.26 14.22 18.59
C ALA A 86 -22.17 13.47 17.62
N PHE A 87 -22.00 12.15 17.55
CA PHE A 87 -22.86 11.25 16.79
C PHE A 87 -23.17 9.99 17.61
N SER A 88 -24.32 9.39 17.34
CA SER A 88 -24.73 8.13 17.96
C SER A 88 -25.45 7.26 16.96
N ASN A 89 -25.23 5.94 17.06
CA ASN A 89 -25.82 4.95 16.15
C ASN A 89 -25.57 5.32 14.67
N ALA A 90 -24.39 5.84 14.34
CA ALA A 90 -24.10 6.33 13.00
C ALA A 90 -23.66 5.21 12.06
N ILE A 91 -23.60 5.50 10.76
CA ILE A 91 -22.77 4.76 9.81
C ILE A 91 -21.46 5.54 9.68
N VAL A 92 -20.35 4.88 9.97
CA VAL A 92 -19.02 5.45 9.76
C VAL A 92 -18.36 4.72 8.61
N THR A 93 -17.88 5.50 7.65
CA THR A 93 -17.12 5.02 6.50
C THR A 93 -15.69 5.53 6.62
N LEU A 94 -14.74 4.63 6.73
CA LEU A 94 -13.31 4.90 6.62
C LEU A 94 -12.88 4.52 5.21
N THR A 95 -12.18 5.43 4.54
CA THR A 95 -11.56 5.18 3.25
C THR A 95 -10.07 5.40 3.38
N PHE A 96 -9.27 4.44 2.92
CA PHE A 96 -7.83 4.57 2.79
C PHE A 96 -7.45 4.36 1.33
N GLN A 97 -6.72 5.31 0.75
CA GLN A 97 -6.16 5.22 -0.60
C GLN A 97 -4.64 5.08 -0.48
N GLY A 98 -4.10 4.01 -1.05
CA GLY A 98 -2.67 3.75 -1.07
C GLY A 98 -2.23 3.06 -2.35
N ASP A 99 -1.07 2.43 -2.28
CA ASP A 99 -0.47 1.69 -3.40
C ASP A 99 -0.13 0.27 -2.96
N THR A 100 -0.36 -0.72 -3.83
CA THR A 100 -0.01 -2.14 -3.57
C THR A 100 1.49 -2.36 -3.37
N ALA A 101 2.35 -1.48 -3.88
CA ALA A 101 3.79 -1.50 -3.63
C ALA A 101 4.16 -1.17 -2.17
N ASN A 102 3.31 -0.42 -1.47
CA ASN A 102 3.51 -0.05 -0.07
C ASN A 102 2.96 -1.10 0.91
N VAL A 103 2.33 -2.15 0.40
CA VAL A 103 1.86 -3.27 1.20
C VAL A 103 3.06 -4.14 1.60
N VAL A 104 3.32 -4.19 2.91
CA VAL A 104 4.38 -4.99 3.51
C VAL A 104 3.80 -6.03 4.46
N PRO A 105 4.40 -7.23 4.56
CA PRO A 105 4.01 -8.18 5.58
C PRO A 105 4.43 -7.69 6.97
N PHE A 106 3.65 -8.03 7.99
CA PHE A 106 4.05 -7.87 9.39
C PHE A 106 3.95 -9.21 10.14
N SER A 107 4.76 -9.33 11.20
CA SER A 107 4.66 -10.43 12.16
C SER A 107 5.09 -9.89 13.52
N VAL A 108 4.22 -10.00 14.51
CA VAL A 108 4.40 -9.52 15.88
C VAL A 108 4.15 -10.67 16.84
N PHE A 109 4.90 -10.73 17.94
CA PHE A 109 4.74 -11.76 18.97
C PHE A 109 4.71 -11.09 20.34
N ALA A 110 3.65 -11.33 21.10
CA ALA A 110 3.58 -10.92 22.49
C ALA A 110 4.53 -11.79 23.36
N PRO A 111 4.98 -11.29 24.53
CA PRO A 111 5.88 -12.04 25.43
C PRO A 111 5.35 -13.41 25.87
N ASN A 112 4.02 -13.60 25.83
CA ASN A 112 3.36 -14.87 26.13
C ASN A 112 3.35 -15.86 24.95
N GLY A 113 4.01 -15.53 23.82
CA GLY A 113 4.09 -16.36 22.62
C GLY A 113 2.90 -16.26 21.67
N ILE A 114 1.88 -15.45 21.99
CA ILE A 114 0.75 -15.19 21.09
C ILE A 114 1.22 -14.22 20.02
N GLY A 115 1.19 -14.65 18.76
CA GLY A 115 1.58 -13.82 17.61
C GLY A 115 0.40 -13.34 16.80
N ALA A 116 0.62 -12.26 16.05
CA ALA A 116 -0.22 -11.82 14.95
C ALA A 116 0.66 -11.61 13.71
N SER A 117 0.11 -11.86 12.54
CA SER A 117 0.82 -11.71 11.27
C SER A 117 -0.17 -11.45 10.17
N GLY A 118 0.27 -10.71 9.16
CA GLY A 118 -0.58 -10.31 8.05
C GLY A 118 0.09 -9.27 7.17
N TYR A 119 -0.70 -8.36 6.63
CA TYR A 119 -0.22 -7.33 5.71
C TYR A 119 -0.70 -5.95 6.16
N VAL A 120 0.13 -4.95 5.90
CA VAL A 120 -0.17 -3.56 6.23
C VAL A 120 0.26 -2.64 5.10
N ASN A 121 -0.57 -1.65 4.79
CA ASN A 121 -0.22 -0.49 3.98
C ASN A 121 0.00 0.71 4.90
N LEU A 122 1.25 1.17 4.99
CA LEU A 122 1.67 2.25 5.89
C LEU A 122 1.70 3.62 5.19
N GLN A 123 1.41 3.68 3.90
CA GLN A 123 1.53 4.90 3.10
C GLN A 123 0.27 5.11 2.25
N GLY A 124 -0.42 6.21 2.54
CA GLY A 124 -1.64 6.57 1.85
C GLY A 124 -2.28 7.82 2.43
N THR A 125 -3.46 8.15 1.91
CA THR A 125 -4.38 9.12 2.51
C THR A 125 -5.58 8.39 3.05
N ALA A 126 -6.20 8.98 4.06
CA ALA A 126 -7.44 8.45 4.59
C ALA A 126 -8.46 9.53 4.86
N SER A 127 -9.73 9.16 4.79
CA SER A 127 -10.87 9.98 5.17
C SER A 127 -11.85 9.20 6.03
N VAL A 128 -12.63 9.96 6.80
CA VAL A 128 -13.75 9.48 7.58
C VAL A 128 -14.99 10.27 7.21
N GLN A 129 -16.11 9.56 7.07
CA GLN A 129 -17.44 10.14 6.91
C GLN A 129 -18.39 9.48 7.90
N VAL A 130 -19.13 10.31 8.64
CA VAL A 130 -20.16 9.91 9.59
C VAL A 130 -21.51 10.27 9.00
N THR A 131 -22.39 9.29 8.87
CA THR A 131 -23.70 9.43 8.22
C THR A 131 -24.80 8.95 9.17
N ASP A 132 -25.92 9.66 9.20
CA ASP A 132 -27.12 9.22 9.90
C ASP A 132 -27.76 8.04 9.15
N PRO A 133 -27.96 6.87 9.79
CA PRO A 133 -28.48 5.69 9.09
C PRO A 133 -29.93 5.82 8.63
N THR A 134 -30.71 6.73 9.23
CA THR A 134 -32.14 6.89 8.97
C THR A 134 -32.37 7.83 7.79
N THR A 135 -31.63 8.93 7.75
CA THR A 135 -31.81 10.00 6.77
C THR A 135 -30.78 9.96 5.65
N GLY A 136 -29.66 9.26 5.84
CA GLY A 136 -28.52 9.31 4.93
C GLY A 136 -27.75 10.63 4.96
N ALA A 137 -28.06 11.53 5.90
CA ALA A 137 -27.39 12.83 6.00
C ALA A 137 -25.96 12.68 6.53
N VAL A 138 -25.00 13.37 5.91
CA VAL A 138 -23.63 13.47 6.42
C VAL A 138 -23.62 14.34 7.67
N LEU A 139 -23.34 13.72 8.82
CA LEU A 139 -23.27 14.39 10.12
C LEU A 139 -21.93 15.10 10.31
N ALA A 140 -20.84 14.44 9.89
CA ALA A 140 -19.49 14.98 9.97
C ALA A 140 -18.56 14.26 8.97
N GLN A 141 -17.48 14.91 8.55
CA GLN A 141 -16.47 14.31 7.68
C GLN A 141 -15.10 14.98 7.86
N GLY A 142 -14.04 14.26 7.54
CA GLY A 142 -12.67 14.77 7.62
C GLY A 142 -11.67 13.91 6.87
N THR A 143 -10.50 14.48 6.58
CA THR A 143 -9.33 13.77 6.06
C THR A 143 -8.31 13.66 7.18
N PHE A 144 -7.79 12.47 7.46
CA PHE A 144 -6.79 12.29 8.49
C PHE A 144 -5.51 13.03 8.13
N LEU A 145 -4.88 13.68 9.12
CA LEU A 145 -3.62 14.38 8.89
C LEU A 145 -2.48 13.36 8.69
N PRO A 146 -1.54 13.59 7.76
CA PRO A 146 -0.39 12.69 7.58
C PRO A 146 0.42 12.47 8.88
N SER A 147 0.46 13.48 9.76
CA SER A 147 1.12 13.40 11.07
C SER A 147 0.47 12.38 12.02
N ALA A 148 -0.76 11.94 11.75
CA ALA A 148 -1.41 10.88 12.51
C ALA A 148 -0.82 9.49 12.20
N GLY A 149 0.02 9.34 11.17
CA GLY A 149 0.66 8.06 10.85
C GLY A 149 -0.36 6.95 10.56
N ILE A 150 -1.33 7.25 9.69
CA ILE A 150 -2.43 6.33 9.36
C ILE A 150 -1.92 5.12 8.59
N TYR A 151 -2.48 3.96 8.88
CA TYR A 151 -2.26 2.74 8.13
C TYR A 151 -3.56 1.94 7.97
N PHE A 152 -3.52 1.01 7.03
CA PHE A 152 -4.54 0.00 6.85
C PHE A 152 -3.91 -1.39 6.89
N GLY A 153 -4.50 -2.34 7.62
CA GLY A 153 -3.91 -3.65 7.84
C GLY A 153 -4.93 -4.78 7.84
N VAL A 154 -4.50 -5.98 7.45
CA VAL A 154 -5.20 -7.24 7.70
C VAL A 154 -4.34 -8.11 8.60
N ASP A 155 -4.94 -8.60 9.68
CA ASP A 155 -4.34 -9.61 10.55
C ASP A 155 -4.81 -10.99 10.09
N ASN A 156 -4.00 -11.65 9.27
CA ASN A 156 -4.29 -13.00 8.80
C ASN A 156 -4.21 -14.04 9.91
N THR A 157 -3.54 -13.74 11.02
CA THR A 157 -3.54 -14.64 12.17
C THR A 157 -4.89 -14.60 12.82
N ASN A 158 -5.46 -13.41 13.08
CA ASN A 158 -6.71 -13.26 13.80
C ASN A 158 -7.94 -12.99 12.92
N ASN A 159 -7.80 -13.11 11.60
CA ASN A 159 -8.82 -12.80 10.60
C ASN A 159 -9.38 -11.38 10.80
N GLY A 160 -8.49 -10.45 11.11
CA GLY A 160 -8.79 -9.08 11.46
C GLY A 160 -8.64 -8.15 10.27
N VAL A 161 -9.51 -7.16 10.15
CA VAL A 161 -9.24 -5.96 9.34
C VAL A 161 -9.06 -4.78 10.30
N SER A 162 -8.14 -3.90 9.96
CA SER A 162 -7.79 -2.77 10.79
C SER A 162 -7.55 -1.51 9.98
N PHE A 163 -8.12 -0.43 10.50
CA PHE A 163 -7.69 0.93 10.24
C PHE A 163 -7.02 1.45 11.51
N GLY A 164 -5.89 2.14 11.42
CA GLY A 164 -5.23 2.66 12.61
C GLY A 164 -4.33 3.85 12.38
N SER A 165 -3.80 4.40 13.47
CA SER A 165 -2.88 5.54 13.47
C SER A 165 -1.59 5.23 14.23
N SER A 166 -0.65 6.16 14.22
CA SER A 166 0.64 6.08 14.89
C SER A 166 1.45 4.85 14.44
N ALA A 167 1.40 4.56 13.13
CA ALA A 167 2.22 3.54 12.49
C ALA A 167 3.67 3.64 12.96
N VAL A 168 4.07 2.71 13.82
CA VAL A 168 5.46 2.49 14.17
C VAL A 168 6.14 1.76 12.99
N PRO A 169 7.46 1.56 12.94
CA PRO A 169 8.05 0.69 11.89
C PRO A 169 7.68 -0.79 12.14
N VAL A 170 7.48 -1.59 11.08
CA VAL A 170 7.18 -3.05 11.17
C VAL A 170 8.17 -3.85 12.04
N SER A 171 9.38 -3.32 12.23
CA SER A 171 10.44 -3.91 13.04
C SER A 171 10.44 -3.45 14.50
N SER A 172 9.56 -2.53 14.88
CA SER A 172 9.51 -2.02 16.25
C SER A 172 8.93 -3.12 17.15
N PRO A 173 9.59 -3.47 18.28
CA PRO A 173 8.99 -4.35 19.28
C PRO A 173 7.74 -3.73 19.92
N ALA A 174 7.51 -2.43 19.72
CA ALA A 174 6.31 -1.71 20.10
C ALA A 174 5.29 -1.61 18.95
N PHE A 175 5.47 -2.34 17.84
CA PHE A 175 4.61 -2.36 16.65
C PHE A 175 3.42 -3.32 16.81
N PRO A 176 2.19 -2.78 16.82
CA PRO A 176 1.75 -1.75 17.74
C PRO A 176 1.33 -2.41 19.08
N SER A 177 1.94 -2.00 20.19
CA SER A 177 1.44 -2.36 21.53
C SER A 177 0.18 -1.57 21.92
N GLN A 178 -0.29 -0.65 21.07
CA GLN A 178 -1.61 0.00 21.10
C GLN A 178 -1.98 0.51 19.70
N PRO A 179 -2.50 -0.33 18.81
CA PRO A 179 -3.19 0.16 17.62
C PRO A 179 -4.44 0.91 18.09
N LEU A 180 -4.52 2.20 17.76
CA LEU A 180 -5.79 2.93 17.86
C LEU A 180 -6.70 2.40 16.77
N TYR A 181 -7.54 1.43 17.11
CA TYR A 181 -8.59 0.96 16.23
C TYR A 181 -9.84 1.80 16.46
N PRO A 182 -10.23 2.69 15.53
CA PRO A 182 -11.61 3.17 15.47
C PRO A 182 -12.60 2.01 15.18
N GLY A 183 -12.11 0.92 14.58
CA GLY A 183 -12.81 -0.34 14.34
C GLY A 183 -11.77 -1.43 14.11
N GLY A 184 -11.82 -2.50 14.90
CA GLY A 184 -11.12 -3.75 14.62
C GLY A 184 -12.21 -4.76 14.36
N MET A 185 -12.18 -5.42 13.20
CA MET A 185 -13.23 -6.34 12.81
C MET A 185 -12.68 -7.75 12.82
N PHE A 186 -13.25 -8.65 13.61
CA PHE A 186 -12.82 -10.05 13.69
C PHE A 186 -13.80 -10.99 12.98
N SER A 187 -13.29 -12.14 12.54
CA SER A 187 -14.09 -13.35 12.34
C SER A 187 -13.84 -14.26 13.53
N ASP A 188 -14.89 -14.71 14.19
CA ASP A 188 -14.78 -15.53 15.39
C ASP A 188 -14.05 -16.86 15.14
N LYS A 189 -13.02 -17.12 15.96
CA LYS A 189 -12.17 -18.33 15.89
C LYS A 189 -12.62 -19.39 16.90
N ASN A 190 -13.86 -19.83 16.82
CA ASN A 190 -14.36 -20.80 17.78
C ASN A 190 -13.79 -22.20 17.43
N SER A 191 -12.55 -22.46 17.89
CA SER A 191 -11.74 -23.70 18.07
C SER A 191 -11.90 -24.95 17.17
N ASN A 192 -12.77 -24.96 16.17
CA ASN A 192 -13.04 -26.08 15.27
C ASN A 192 -12.91 -25.73 13.78
N GLY A 193 -12.36 -24.56 13.43
CA GLY A 193 -12.25 -24.14 12.02
C GLY A 193 -13.60 -23.93 11.33
N LEU A 194 -14.68 -23.80 12.11
CA LEU A 194 -16.03 -23.50 11.65
C LEU A 194 -16.31 -22.05 12.00
N CYS A 195 -16.39 -21.20 10.98
CA CYS A 195 -16.91 -19.84 11.11
C CYS A 195 -18.36 -19.92 11.60
N PHE A 196 -18.72 -19.21 12.66
CA PHE A 196 -20.11 -19.22 13.09
C PHE A 196 -20.96 -18.43 12.08
N GLY A 197 -21.90 -19.12 11.46
CA GLY A 197 -23.26 -18.62 11.52
C GLY A 197 -23.77 -18.86 12.94
N TYR A 198 -24.50 -17.91 13.51
CA TYR A 198 -25.26 -18.11 14.74
C TYR A 198 -26.06 -19.41 14.64
N GLY A 199 -25.60 -20.46 15.31
CA GLY A 199 -26.41 -21.63 15.57
C GLY A 199 -27.20 -21.36 16.83
N THR A 200 -28.51 -21.23 16.72
CA THR A 200 -29.37 -21.66 17.84
C THR A 200 -30.49 -22.57 17.32
N ALA A 201 -30.42 -23.82 17.81
CA ALA A 201 -31.36 -24.93 17.69
C ALA A 201 -31.59 -25.50 16.27
N GLY A 202 -31.50 -26.80 16.02
CA GLY A 202 -31.27 -27.94 16.89
C GLY A 202 -31.27 -29.22 16.06
N THR A 203 -31.37 -30.37 16.71
CA THR A 203 -31.92 -31.57 16.06
C THR A 203 -33.43 -31.43 15.80
N ASP A 204 -33.94 -30.21 15.57
CA ASP A 204 -35.33 -29.95 15.20
C ASP A 204 -35.42 -29.89 13.66
N PRO A 205 -36.02 -30.91 13.03
CA PRO A 205 -36.10 -31.03 11.57
C PRO A 205 -37.12 -30.06 10.92
N SER A 206 -37.64 -29.06 11.62
CA SER A 206 -38.65 -28.13 11.10
C SER A 206 -38.09 -26.81 10.51
N ILE A 207 -36.78 -26.54 10.58
CA ILE A 207 -36.21 -25.31 10.00
C ILE A 207 -35.86 -25.52 8.52
N GLY A 208 -36.72 -24.96 7.67
CA GLY A 208 -36.59 -24.96 6.22
C GLY A 208 -35.30 -24.30 5.73
N SER A 209 -34.78 -24.88 4.66
CA SER A 209 -33.69 -24.43 3.80
C SER A 209 -33.62 -22.91 3.55
N GLY A 210 -32.45 -22.30 3.75
CA GLY A 210 -32.07 -21.10 3.00
C GLY A 210 -31.25 -20.01 3.69
N LEU A 211 -30.19 -20.33 4.43
CA LEU A 211 -29.13 -19.35 4.72
C LEU A 211 -27.81 -19.88 4.19
N ALA A 212 -27.36 -19.29 3.08
CA ALA A 212 -26.11 -19.66 2.43
C ALA A 212 -24.93 -19.25 3.32
N TYR A 213 -24.20 -20.26 3.78
CA TYR A 213 -22.91 -20.14 4.46
C TYR A 213 -21.92 -19.42 3.55
N LEU A 214 -21.44 -18.25 3.96
CA LEU A 214 -20.35 -17.54 3.29
C LEU A 214 -18.99 -18.14 3.71
N PRO A 215 -18.03 -18.22 2.79
CA PRO A 215 -16.81 -19.00 2.97
C PRO A 215 -15.92 -18.44 4.08
N CYS A 216 -15.37 -19.36 4.89
CA CYS A 216 -14.33 -19.08 5.86
C CYS A 216 -13.14 -18.38 5.21
N LEU A 217 -12.75 -17.26 5.83
CA LEU A 217 -11.76 -16.31 5.35
C LEU A 217 -10.37 -16.97 5.28
N PHE A 218 -9.80 -17.02 4.08
CA PHE A 218 -8.40 -17.37 3.85
C PHE A 218 -7.53 -16.12 4.04
N THR A 219 -6.23 -16.33 4.31
CA THR A 219 -5.16 -15.31 4.23
C THR A 219 -5.39 -14.35 3.06
N TYR A 220 -5.65 -13.06 3.36
CA TYR A 220 -5.75 -12.03 2.34
C TYR A 220 -4.39 -11.39 2.12
N ASP A 221 -4.13 -11.05 0.87
CA ASP A 221 -3.11 -10.08 0.51
C ASP A 221 -3.82 -8.76 0.21
N LEU A 222 -3.39 -7.69 0.88
CA LEU A 222 -3.88 -6.33 0.62
C LEU A 222 -3.59 -5.86 -0.82
N LYS A 223 -2.89 -6.63 -1.66
CA LYS A 223 -2.57 -6.25 -3.05
C LYS A 223 -3.66 -6.55 -4.09
N SER A 224 -4.76 -7.21 -3.71
CA SER A 224 -5.79 -7.67 -4.66
C SER A 224 -7.18 -7.13 -4.35
N ASN A 225 -8.08 -7.21 -5.32
CA ASN A 225 -9.50 -6.89 -5.10
C ASN A 225 -10.12 -7.95 -4.20
N PHE A 226 -10.86 -7.53 -3.17
CA PHE A 226 -11.71 -8.42 -2.39
C PHE A 226 -12.80 -7.66 -1.65
N THR A 227 -13.82 -8.39 -1.25
CA THR A 227 -14.92 -7.89 -0.42
C THR A 227 -15.13 -8.89 0.70
N SER A 228 -15.04 -8.45 1.95
CA SER A 228 -15.51 -9.22 3.09
C SER A 228 -16.98 -8.89 3.36
N GLY A 229 -17.73 -9.91 3.76
CA GLY A 229 -19.15 -9.78 4.11
C GLY A 229 -19.35 -9.12 5.47
N LEU A 230 -20.42 -9.50 6.17
CA LEU A 230 -20.67 -9.05 7.54
C LEU A 230 -19.55 -9.58 8.44
N MET A 231 -18.85 -8.68 9.13
CA MET A 231 -17.95 -9.06 10.22
C MET A 231 -18.41 -8.42 11.52
N PHE A 232 -18.13 -9.11 12.62
CA PHE A 232 -18.70 -8.85 13.94
C PHE A 232 -17.60 -8.48 14.95
N GLU A 233 -17.99 -7.60 15.87
CA GLU A 233 -17.39 -7.34 17.18
C GLU A 233 -16.07 -6.56 17.32
N ASP A 234 -16.14 -5.70 18.33
CA ASP A 234 -15.19 -5.00 19.19
C ASP A 234 -13.80 -4.65 18.67
N SER A 235 -13.57 -3.33 18.61
CA SER A 235 -12.25 -2.71 18.73
C SER A 235 -11.64 -2.99 20.11
N CYS A 236 -11.43 -4.27 20.51
CA CYS A 236 -10.71 -4.66 21.73
C CYS A 236 -10.66 -6.14 22.16
N PHE A 237 -11.27 -7.10 21.48
CA PHE A 237 -11.34 -8.46 22.04
C PHE A 237 -9.94 -9.14 22.10
N ASN A 238 -9.50 -9.57 23.30
CA ASN A 238 -8.19 -10.18 23.61
C ASN A 238 -6.92 -9.32 23.47
N PHE A 239 -7.02 -7.98 23.43
CA PHE A 239 -5.82 -7.15 23.56
C PHE A 239 -5.32 -7.16 25.03
N PRO A 240 -4.00 -7.23 25.31
CA PRO A 240 -3.46 -7.51 26.64
C PRO A 240 -3.68 -6.42 27.73
N THR A 241 -4.46 -5.36 27.46
CA THR A 241 -4.76 -4.27 28.41
C THR A 241 -6.23 -3.87 28.36
N SER A 242 -6.71 -3.17 29.40
CA SER A 242 -8.03 -2.53 29.40
C SER A 242 -8.21 -1.64 28.16
N CYS A 243 -9.42 -1.64 27.62
CA CYS A 243 -9.83 -0.79 26.50
C CYS A 243 -9.95 0.65 26.93
N ASP A 244 -8.81 1.27 27.18
CA ASP A 244 -8.77 2.71 27.28
C ASP A 244 -9.22 3.28 25.95
N ALA A 245 -10.05 4.32 26.00
CA ALA A 245 -10.55 4.93 24.78
C ALA A 245 -9.36 5.37 23.92
N PRO A 246 -9.37 5.07 22.61
CA PRO A 246 -8.26 5.44 21.74
C PRO A 246 -8.07 6.97 21.80
N PRO A 247 -6.83 7.48 21.84
CA PRO A 247 -6.59 8.91 21.69
C PRO A 247 -7.32 9.47 20.47
N PRO A 248 -7.77 10.73 20.50
CA PRO A 248 -8.38 11.36 19.34
C PRO A 248 -7.44 11.36 18.13
N LEU A 249 -7.99 11.05 16.96
CA LEU A 249 -7.25 11.10 15.69
C LEU A 249 -7.44 12.46 15.02
N ALA A 250 -6.34 13.16 14.78
CA ALA A 250 -6.40 14.47 14.14
C ALA A 250 -6.84 14.35 12.67
N THR A 251 -7.90 15.07 12.31
CA THR A 251 -8.37 15.21 10.92
C THR A 251 -8.52 16.68 10.53
N THR A 252 -8.73 16.97 9.25
CA THR A 252 -9.12 18.30 8.75
C THR A 252 -10.48 18.76 9.29
N GLY A 253 -11.34 17.82 9.69
CA GLY A 253 -12.61 18.07 10.36
C GLY A 253 -12.48 18.22 11.88
N GLY A 254 -11.25 18.20 12.42
CA GLY A 254 -10.97 18.16 13.86
C GLY A 254 -10.78 16.73 14.37
N ASP A 255 -10.70 16.57 15.70
CA ASP A 255 -10.40 15.29 16.31
C ASP A 255 -11.54 14.28 16.12
N PHE A 256 -11.17 13.09 15.66
CA PHE A 256 -12.06 11.95 15.51
C PHE A 256 -11.92 11.00 16.70
N PHE A 257 -13.07 10.66 17.29
CA PHE A 257 -13.19 9.78 18.44
C PHE A 257 -14.37 8.84 18.24
N ILE A 258 -14.15 7.56 18.45
CA ILE A 258 -15.21 6.55 18.57
C ILE A 258 -15.13 5.99 19.97
N THR A 259 -16.27 5.94 20.65
CA THR A 259 -16.35 5.24 21.93
C THR A 259 -16.25 3.74 21.66
N PRO A 260 -15.25 3.03 22.20
CA PRO A 260 -15.28 1.58 22.18
C PRO A 260 -16.57 1.15 22.87
N PHE A 261 -17.38 0.39 22.15
CA PHE A 261 -18.68 -0.03 22.65
C PHE A 261 -18.47 -0.98 23.83
N VAL A 262 -19.01 -0.62 24.99
CA VAL A 262 -19.08 -1.52 26.15
C VAL A 262 -20.43 -1.33 26.85
N PRO A 263 -21.42 -2.17 26.57
CA PRO A 263 -22.50 -2.38 27.50
C PRO A 263 -22.66 -3.88 27.75
N THR A 264 -22.16 -4.26 28.92
CA THR A 264 -22.70 -5.31 29.78
C THR A 264 -23.94 -6.03 29.24
N GLY A 265 -23.74 -7.16 28.57
CA GLY A 265 -24.75 -8.22 28.56
C GLY A 265 -25.00 -8.91 27.24
N LEU A 266 -25.62 -8.25 26.25
CA LEU A 266 -26.36 -8.98 25.20
C LEU A 266 -26.59 -8.21 23.88
N GLU A 267 -25.89 -7.10 23.63
CA GLU A 267 -26.07 -6.36 22.37
C GLU A 267 -25.18 -6.95 21.27
N LEU A 268 -25.79 -7.29 20.12
CA LEU A 268 -25.05 -7.68 18.92
C LEU A 268 -24.13 -6.51 18.53
N GLY A 269 -22.82 -6.79 18.52
CA GLY A 269 -21.78 -5.79 18.27
C GLY A 269 -21.94 -5.06 16.93
N ILE A 270 -21.15 -4.00 16.78
CA ILE A 270 -21.05 -3.23 15.52
C ILE A 270 -20.82 -4.20 14.36
N VAL A 271 -21.64 -4.06 13.32
CA VAL A 271 -21.50 -4.83 12.09
C VAL A 271 -20.86 -3.94 11.04
N GLY A 272 -19.99 -4.52 10.23
CA GLY A 272 -19.38 -3.80 9.13
C GLY A 272 -19.15 -4.65 7.89
N THR A 273 -18.75 -3.97 6.84
CA THR A 273 -18.26 -4.55 5.59
C THR A 273 -16.93 -3.93 5.24
N PHE A 274 -16.09 -4.70 4.55
CA PHE A 274 -14.83 -4.17 4.06
C PHE A 274 -14.61 -4.55 2.60
N THR A 275 -14.06 -3.61 1.83
CA THR A 275 -13.75 -3.78 0.42
C THR A 275 -12.37 -3.24 0.11
N ALA A 276 -11.60 -3.99 -0.66
CA ALA A 276 -10.37 -3.54 -1.31
C ALA A 276 -10.58 -3.53 -2.84
N VAL A 277 -10.29 -2.40 -3.49
CA VAL A 277 -10.44 -2.22 -4.93
C VAL A 277 -9.19 -1.55 -5.50
N THR A 278 -8.45 -2.30 -6.30
CA THR A 278 -7.40 -1.78 -7.18
C THR A 278 -8.02 -0.97 -8.30
N GLN A 279 -7.43 0.18 -8.59
CA GLN A 279 -7.84 1.05 -9.67
C GLN A 279 -7.03 0.71 -10.92
N PRO A 280 -7.66 0.56 -12.10
CA PRO A 280 -6.93 0.31 -13.32
C PRO A 280 -6.04 1.51 -13.63
N MET A 281 -4.75 1.26 -13.88
CA MET A 281 -3.84 2.32 -14.34
C MET A 281 -4.26 2.81 -15.74
N VAL A 282 -4.48 4.11 -15.86
CA VAL A 282 -4.69 4.82 -17.11
C VAL A 282 -3.33 5.23 -17.68
N ALA A 283 -3.03 4.78 -18.89
CA ALA A 283 -1.79 5.17 -19.55
C ALA A 283 -1.88 6.62 -20.07
N PHE A 284 -0.80 7.40 -19.92
CA PHE A 284 -0.59 8.63 -20.67
C PHE A 284 -0.67 8.34 -22.18
N SER A 285 -1.39 9.18 -22.92
CA SER A 285 -1.46 9.06 -24.39
C SER A 285 -0.15 9.49 -25.05
N SER A 286 0.64 10.32 -24.38
CA SER A 286 2.00 10.65 -24.78
C SER A 286 2.87 10.98 -23.55
N PHE A 287 4.15 10.58 -23.57
CA PHE A 287 5.10 10.94 -22.52
C PHE A 287 6.52 11.09 -23.06
N ARG A 288 7.13 12.26 -22.82
CA ARG A 288 8.48 12.60 -23.23
C ARG A 288 9.24 13.23 -22.07
N ALA A 289 10.50 12.85 -21.91
CA ALA A 289 11.38 13.39 -20.89
C ALA A 289 12.81 13.54 -21.43
N GLU A 290 13.48 14.59 -20.97
CA GLU A 290 14.89 14.91 -21.22
C GLU A 290 15.58 15.11 -19.87
N ALA A 291 16.81 14.64 -19.75
CA ALA A 291 17.57 14.69 -18.50
C ALA A 291 18.94 15.35 -18.72
N GLU A 292 19.35 16.17 -17.78
CA GLU A 292 20.67 16.82 -17.76
C GLU A 292 21.30 16.63 -16.38
N PHE A 293 22.62 16.41 -16.36
CA PHE A 293 23.39 16.47 -15.11
C PHE A 293 23.85 17.90 -14.84
N GLY A 294 23.62 18.37 -13.62
CA GLY A 294 24.24 19.61 -13.18
C GLY A 294 25.76 19.48 -13.09
N ARG A 295 26.46 20.62 -13.22
CA ARG A 295 27.92 20.69 -13.16
C ARG A 295 28.44 20.02 -11.87
N GLY A 296 29.20 18.94 -12.02
CA GLY A 296 29.74 18.14 -10.92
C GLY A 296 28.99 16.84 -10.63
N GLY A 297 27.94 16.50 -11.39
CA GLY A 297 27.28 15.19 -11.36
C GLY A 297 26.46 14.88 -10.09
N GLN A 298 26.30 15.86 -9.20
CA GLN A 298 25.56 15.69 -7.94
C GLN A 298 24.10 16.11 -8.02
N SER A 299 23.66 16.69 -9.14
CA SER A 299 22.27 17.06 -9.38
C SER A 299 21.78 16.52 -10.71
N LEU A 300 20.54 16.02 -10.69
CA LEU A 300 19.77 15.63 -11.85
C LEU A 300 18.71 16.69 -12.10
N GLU A 301 18.74 17.27 -13.29
CA GLU A 301 17.64 18.09 -13.82
C GLU A 301 16.89 17.26 -14.86
N MET A 302 15.57 17.24 -14.79
CA MET A 302 14.75 16.57 -15.79
C MET A 302 13.55 17.42 -16.14
N ARG A 303 13.18 17.42 -17.41
CA ARG A 303 12.02 18.13 -17.93
C ARG A 303 11.25 17.19 -18.83
N GLY A 304 9.95 17.40 -18.90
CA GLY A 304 9.16 16.64 -19.85
C GLY A 304 7.75 17.14 -19.99
N VAL A 305 7.04 16.47 -20.89
CA VAL A 305 5.66 16.76 -21.26
C VAL A 305 4.91 15.43 -21.33
N PHE A 306 3.69 15.42 -20.82
CA PHE A 306 2.80 14.29 -20.96
C PHE A 306 1.39 14.75 -21.34
N ASP A 307 0.70 13.88 -22.06
CA ASP A 307 -0.72 13.99 -22.39
C ASP A 307 -1.47 12.89 -21.65
N LEU A 308 -2.57 13.25 -20.99
CA LEU A 308 -3.44 12.29 -20.30
C LEU A 308 -4.07 11.30 -21.30
N GLY A 309 -4.36 10.09 -20.84
CA GLY A 309 -5.07 9.09 -21.62
C GLY A 309 -6.54 9.48 -21.84
N SER A 310 -7.18 8.90 -22.86
CA SER A 310 -8.60 9.17 -23.14
C SER A 310 -9.56 8.63 -22.07
N SER A 311 -9.10 7.70 -21.23
CA SER A 311 -9.83 7.17 -20.08
C SER A 311 -9.47 7.87 -18.76
N SER A 312 -8.61 8.88 -18.79
CA SER A 312 -8.23 9.64 -17.60
C SER A 312 -9.42 10.46 -17.12
N ASN A 313 -9.61 10.52 -15.81
CA ASN A 313 -10.53 11.42 -15.12
C ASN A 313 -9.89 12.79 -14.81
N GLY A 314 -8.66 13.03 -15.29
CA GLY A 314 -7.85 14.21 -14.98
C GLY A 314 -6.94 13.97 -13.77
N ILE A 315 -5.87 14.75 -13.66
CA ILE A 315 -4.96 14.68 -12.51
C ILE A 315 -5.20 15.81 -11.51
N ASN A 316 -5.00 15.50 -10.24
CA ASN A 316 -5.03 16.42 -9.10
C ASN A 316 -3.82 16.19 -8.18
N PRO A 317 -2.65 16.80 -8.49
CA PRO A 317 -1.44 16.64 -7.68
C PRO A 317 -1.57 17.06 -6.20
N LEU A 318 -2.62 17.82 -5.83
CA LEU A 318 -2.89 18.17 -4.43
C LEU A 318 -3.52 17.02 -3.64
N ALA A 319 -4.31 16.18 -4.29
CA ALA A 319 -5.09 15.12 -3.65
C ALA A 319 -4.62 13.71 -4.03
N GLU A 320 -3.73 13.59 -5.01
CA GLU A 320 -3.24 12.32 -5.52
C GLU A 320 -1.77 12.11 -5.18
N ALA A 321 -1.41 10.85 -4.94
CA ALA A 321 -0.02 10.47 -4.77
C ALA A 321 0.72 10.59 -6.10
N VAL A 322 2.00 10.96 -6.05
CA VAL A 322 2.87 11.07 -7.21
C VAL A 322 4.08 10.18 -7.00
N THR A 323 4.31 9.24 -7.92
CA THR A 323 5.53 8.44 -7.94
C THR A 323 6.38 8.77 -9.17
N LEU A 324 7.68 8.83 -8.97
CA LEU A 324 8.65 9.11 -10.01
C LEU A 324 9.79 8.09 -9.91
N GLN A 325 9.99 7.33 -10.97
CA GLN A 325 11.08 6.36 -11.09
C GLN A 325 12.00 6.77 -12.24
N ILE A 326 13.30 6.85 -11.96
CA ILE A 326 14.34 7.22 -12.92
C ILE A 326 15.49 6.22 -12.79
N GLY A 327 15.54 5.24 -13.69
CA GLY A 327 16.42 4.08 -13.53
C GLY A 327 16.18 3.40 -12.16
N THR A 328 17.21 3.35 -11.32
CA THR A 328 17.12 2.82 -9.95
C THR A 328 16.67 3.84 -8.90
N PHE A 329 16.63 5.12 -9.22
CA PHE A 329 16.10 6.12 -8.30
C PHE A 329 14.56 6.06 -8.30
N SER A 330 13.95 6.10 -7.12
CA SER A 330 12.50 6.20 -6.97
C SER A 330 12.16 7.22 -5.89
N ALA A 331 11.12 8.01 -6.14
CA ALA A 331 10.49 8.90 -5.19
C ALA A 331 8.99 8.62 -5.14
N SER A 332 8.45 8.48 -3.94
CA SER A 332 7.02 8.34 -3.69
C SER A 332 6.57 9.51 -2.83
N LEU A 333 5.68 10.34 -3.38
CA LEU A 333 5.17 11.54 -2.76
C LEU A 333 3.70 11.28 -2.40
N PRO A 334 3.33 11.19 -1.11
CA PRO A 334 1.94 11.02 -0.71
C PRO A 334 1.05 12.16 -1.23
N ALA A 335 -0.24 11.87 -1.40
CA ALA A 335 -1.23 12.92 -1.64
C ALA A 335 -1.15 14.03 -0.57
N GLY A 336 -1.35 15.28 -0.99
CA GLY A 336 -1.14 16.47 -0.15
C GLY A 336 0.32 16.96 -0.10
N SER A 337 1.27 16.26 -0.72
CA SER A 337 2.68 16.71 -0.75
C SER A 337 2.90 17.97 -1.60
N PHE A 338 2.10 18.16 -2.66
CA PHE A 338 2.20 19.33 -3.52
C PHE A 338 1.44 20.52 -2.95
N ARG A 339 1.93 21.72 -3.29
CA ARG A 339 1.23 22.98 -3.10
C ARG A 339 0.96 23.61 -4.45
N GLN A 340 -0.20 24.21 -4.61
CA GLN A 340 -0.52 24.99 -5.80
C GLN A 340 -0.01 26.41 -5.62
N ILE A 341 0.85 26.87 -6.53
CA ILE A 341 1.42 28.23 -6.50
C ILE A 341 0.66 29.19 -7.43
N TYR A 342 0.09 28.66 -8.50
CA TYR A 342 -0.82 29.34 -9.43
C TYR A 342 -1.83 28.31 -9.96
N PRO A 343 -2.97 28.73 -10.54
CA PRO A 343 -3.89 27.82 -11.21
C PRO A 343 -3.16 26.90 -12.20
N GLY A 344 -3.32 25.59 -12.03
CA GLY A 344 -2.63 24.56 -12.82
C GLY A 344 -1.12 24.37 -12.57
N GLN A 345 -0.50 25.08 -11.61
CA GLN A 345 0.93 24.98 -11.30
C GLN A 345 1.15 24.46 -9.88
N TYR A 346 1.73 23.26 -9.78
CA TYR A 346 1.92 22.52 -8.55
C TYR A 346 3.40 22.33 -8.27
N VAL A 347 3.82 22.51 -7.02
CA VAL A 347 5.21 22.35 -6.59
C VAL A 347 5.28 21.50 -5.34
N PHE A 348 6.13 20.47 -5.39
CA PHE A 348 6.69 19.80 -4.23
C PHE A 348 8.12 20.30 -4.02
N GLN A 349 8.48 20.56 -2.77
CA GLN A 349 9.85 20.84 -2.36
C GLN A 349 10.11 20.14 -1.03
N GLY A 350 11.03 19.19 -1.01
CA GLY A 350 11.29 18.38 0.18
C GLY A 350 12.36 17.34 -0.05
N ILE A 351 12.33 16.30 0.79
CA ILE A 351 13.26 15.17 0.73
C ILE A 351 12.42 13.90 0.52
N SER A 352 12.83 13.06 -0.43
CA SER A 352 12.27 11.72 -0.63
C SER A 352 13.42 10.73 -0.74
N ASN A 353 13.38 9.64 0.03
CA ASN A 353 14.43 8.61 0.06
C ASN A 353 15.85 9.19 0.24
N GLY A 354 15.99 10.21 1.10
CA GLY A 354 17.27 10.89 1.36
C GLY A 354 17.74 11.85 0.27
N VAL A 355 16.99 12.00 -0.82
CA VAL A 355 17.29 12.91 -1.94
C VAL A 355 16.49 14.20 -1.79
N ALA A 356 17.19 15.32 -1.71
CA ALA A 356 16.55 16.64 -1.72
C ALA A 356 16.07 16.93 -3.14
N MET A 357 14.78 17.22 -3.32
CA MET A 357 14.21 17.43 -4.64
C MET A 357 13.13 18.51 -4.68
N GLN A 358 12.99 19.12 -5.85
CA GLN A 358 11.86 19.95 -6.23
C GLN A 358 11.24 19.34 -7.48
N LEU A 359 9.95 18.99 -7.39
CA LEU A 359 9.16 18.51 -8.52
C LEU A 359 8.06 19.53 -8.81
N ARG A 360 7.96 19.95 -10.07
CA ARG A 360 6.94 20.87 -10.55
C ARG A 360 6.08 20.17 -11.59
N ILE A 361 4.77 20.38 -11.53
CA ILE A 361 3.81 19.93 -12.54
C ILE A 361 3.00 21.15 -12.96
N GLY A 362 2.91 21.40 -14.27
CA GLY A 362 2.27 22.58 -14.83
C GLY A 362 1.32 22.24 -15.97
N ALA A 363 0.04 22.60 -15.84
CA ALA A 363 -0.95 22.45 -16.90
C ALA A 363 -0.63 23.38 -18.08
N LEU A 364 -0.57 22.81 -19.28
CA LEU A 364 -0.53 23.53 -20.56
C LEU A 364 -1.92 23.61 -21.19
N SER A 365 -2.76 22.60 -20.95
CA SER A 365 -4.17 22.55 -21.30
C SER A 365 -4.90 21.59 -20.34
N ALA A 366 -6.18 21.29 -20.59
CA ALA A 366 -6.95 20.36 -19.77
C ALA A 366 -6.38 18.92 -19.74
N THR A 367 -5.66 18.51 -20.78
CA THR A 367 -5.13 17.13 -20.90
C THR A 367 -3.62 17.09 -21.13
N ARG A 368 -2.93 18.23 -21.13
CA ARG A 368 -1.50 18.32 -21.41
C ARG A 368 -0.78 19.04 -20.28
N TYR A 369 0.31 18.45 -19.81
CA TYR A 369 1.07 18.95 -18.67
C TYR A 369 2.57 18.91 -18.95
N THR A 370 3.29 19.80 -18.30
CA THR A 370 4.75 19.70 -18.14
C THR A 370 5.08 19.16 -16.76
N PHE A 371 6.23 18.52 -16.65
CA PHE A 371 6.87 18.30 -15.35
C PHE A 371 8.34 18.75 -15.41
N ALA A 372 8.86 19.18 -14.27
CA ALA A 372 10.26 19.51 -14.09
C ALA A 372 10.76 19.04 -12.73
N LEU A 373 11.85 18.27 -12.73
CA LEU A 373 12.51 17.78 -11.53
C LEU A 373 13.88 18.46 -11.40
N ASN A 374 14.19 18.89 -10.18
CA ASN A 374 15.55 19.14 -9.72
C ASN A 374 15.81 18.24 -8.52
N ALA A 375 16.69 17.25 -8.65
CA ALA A 375 17.07 16.36 -7.55
C ALA A 375 18.56 16.50 -7.23
N LYS A 376 18.91 16.64 -5.95
CA LYS A 376 20.28 16.72 -5.45
C LYS A 376 20.58 15.52 -4.56
N GLY A 377 21.66 14.80 -4.88
CA GLY A 377 22.07 13.59 -4.15
C GLY A 377 21.42 12.30 -4.67
N ALA A 378 20.71 12.33 -5.81
CA ALA A 378 20.23 11.11 -6.44
C ALA A 378 21.42 10.27 -6.94
N ASN A 379 21.56 9.05 -6.43
CA ASN A 379 22.61 8.13 -6.88
C ASN A 379 22.16 7.39 -8.14
N LEU A 380 22.67 7.82 -9.29
CA LEU A 380 22.47 7.18 -10.59
C LEU A 380 23.73 6.43 -11.07
N ALA A 381 24.69 6.15 -10.17
CA ALA A 381 25.92 5.47 -10.55
C ALA A 381 25.63 4.10 -11.18
N GLY A 382 26.31 3.81 -12.29
CA GLY A 382 26.16 2.54 -13.02
C GLY A 382 24.94 2.46 -13.95
N GLN A 383 24.10 3.51 -14.03
CA GLN A 383 23.02 3.57 -15.01
C GLN A 383 23.56 3.93 -16.39
N SER A 384 23.15 3.19 -17.42
CA SER A 384 23.45 3.51 -18.83
C SER A 384 22.38 4.41 -19.43
N THR A 385 22.79 5.30 -20.33
CA THR A 385 21.84 6.09 -21.13
C THR A 385 21.34 5.28 -22.33
N PRO A 386 20.05 5.39 -22.70
CA PRO A 386 19.01 6.23 -22.08
C PRO A 386 18.44 5.63 -20.78
N LEU A 387 17.99 6.50 -19.86
CA LEU A 387 17.34 6.12 -18.61
C LEU A 387 15.85 5.84 -18.83
N SER A 388 15.32 4.80 -18.20
CA SER A 388 13.87 4.63 -18.06
C SER A 388 13.33 5.66 -17.07
N VAL A 389 12.26 6.36 -17.45
CA VAL A 389 11.56 7.35 -16.63
C VAL A 389 10.10 6.95 -16.57
N THR A 390 9.58 6.71 -15.37
CA THR A 390 8.15 6.47 -15.12
C THR A 390 7.63 7.56 -14.21
N LEU A 391 6.53 8.20 -14.61
CA LEU A 391 5.79 9.15 -13.80
C LEU A 391 4.38 8.60 -13.62
N THR A 392 3.91 8.56 -12.38
CA THR A 392 2.54 8.20 -12.03
C THR A 392 1.96 9.30 -11.14
N ILE A 393 0.72 9.70 -11.40
CA ILE A 393 -0.05 10.65 -10.62
C ILE A 393 -1.45 10.04 -10.44
N GLY A 394 -1.79 9.65 -9.22
CA GLY A 394 -3.05 8.92 -8.99
C GLY A 394 -3.09 7.61 -9.76
N ASP A 395 -4.10 7.44 -10.60
CA ASP A 395 -4.27 6.31 -11.52
C ASP A 395 -3.72 6.59 -12.93
N ASP A 396 -3.16 7.76 -13.21
CA ASP A 396 -2.53 8.07 -14.49
C ASP A 396 -1.02 7.80 -14.48
N SER A 397 -0.50 7.04 -15.46
CA SER A 397 0.92 6.67 -15.51
C SER A 397 1.47 6.63 -16.93
N GLY A 398 2.77 6.88 -17.07
CA GLY A 398 3.48 6.58 -18.31
C GLY A 398 4.97 6.38 -18.10
N THR A 399 5.56 5.60 -19.00
CA THR A 399 6.99 5.32 -19.04
C THR A 399 7.58 5.78 -20.37
N THR A 400 8.74 6.41 -20.31
CA THR A 400 9.51 6.83 -21.49
C THR A 400 11.00 6.61 -21.23
N THR A 401 11.84 6.91 -22.21
CA THR A 401 13.29 6.91 -22.02
C THR A 401 13.85 8.31 -22.22
N ALA A 402 14.67 8.77 -21.28
CA ALA A 402 15.36 10.05 -21.38
C ALA A 402 16.84 9.81 -21.70
N ARG A 403 17.33 10.47 -22.74
CA ARG A 403 18.78 10.57 -22.96
C ARG A 403 19.34 11.58 -21.98
N MET A 404 20.57 11.34 -21.53
CA MET A 404 21.34 12.35 -20.84
C MET A 404 22.21 13.06 -21.86
N ASP A 405 22.18 14.38 -21.83
CA ASP A 405 23.04 15.25 -22.61
C ASP A 405 24.36 15.59 -21.89
#